data_AF-A0A562PMZ8-F1
#
_entry.id   AF-A0A562PMZ8-F1
#
_cell.length_a   1.000
_cell.length_b   1.000
_cell.length_c   1.000
_cell.angle_alpha   90.00
_cell.angle_beta   90.00
_cell.angle_gamma   90.00
#
_symmetry.space_group_name_H-M   'P 1'
#
loop_
_entity.id
_entity.type
_entity.pdbx_description
1 polymer ?
#
loop_
_entity_poly.entity_id
_entity_poly.type
_entity_poly.pdbx_seq_one_letter_code
_entity_poly.pdbx_strand_id
1 'polypeptide(L)'
;MNDEVFAGRAAAAPAQHWLTPQDKQLMRDLRYILRENQTEFWNRFGVTQSSGSRFERGMPIPLPVLLLIRLYLLRVVSDADLAQARVPAPAPAPPHDGGPLHALRDAVSPAG
;
A
#
# COMPACT_ATOMS: atom_id res chain seq x y z
N MET A 1 -20.91 40.84 23.95
CA MET A 1 -21.48 41.45 22.74
C MET A 1 -21.04 40.58 21.57
N ASN A 2 -21.99 39.99 20.85
CA ASN A 2 -21.72 39.38 19.55
C ASN A 2 -21.33 40.48 18.56
N ASP A 3 -20.48 40.16 17.57
CA ASP A 3 -20.64 40.64 16.20
C ASP A 3 -19.87 39.72 15.23
N GLU A 4 -20.52 39.41 14.13
CA GLU A 4 -20.12 38.51 13.05
C GLU A 4 -18.91 39.02 12.26
N VAL A 5 -18.05 38.11 11.76
CA VAL A 5 -17.48 38.21 10.40
C VAL A 5 -17.31 36.80 9.83
N PHE A 6 -18.16 36.45 8.86
CA PHE A 6 -17.94 35.35 7.92
C PHE A 6 -16.75 35.70 7.00
N ALA A 7 -15.57 35.16 7.29
CA ALA A 7 -14.43 35.18 6.38
C ALA A 7 -14.00 33.75 6.06
N GLY A 8 -14.27 33.34 4.82
CA GLY A 8 -13.66 32.17 4.19
C GLY A 8 -14.27 30.84 4.61
N ARG A 9 -15.05 30.25 3.70
CA ARG A 9 -15.28 28.81 3.66
C ARG A 9 -13.90 28.14 3.64
N ALA A 10 -13.38 27.76 4.81
CA ALA A 10 -12.27 26.84 4.90
C ALA A 10 -12.68 25.62 4.09
N ALA A 11 -11.97 25.37 2.99
CA ALA A 11 -12.10 24.13 2.26
C ALA A 11 -12.00 23.02 3.29
N ALA A 12 -13.09 22.27 3.48
CA ALA A 12 -13.08 21.13 4.39
C ALA A 12 -11.91 20.25 3.95
N ALA A 13 -10.86 20.17 4.79
CA ALA A 13 -9.74 19.27 4.56
C ALA A 13 -10.34 17.89 4.21
N PRO A 14 -9.85 17.20 3.17
CA PRO A 14 -10.42 15.93 2.77
C PRO A 14 -10.43 15.06 4.01
N ALA A 15 -11.63 14.62 4.44
CA ALA A 15 -11.79 13.84 5.64
C ALA A 15 -10.80 12.67 5.59
N GLN A 16 -9.66 12.80 6.28
CA GLN A 16 -8.76 11.69 6.53
C GLN A 16 -9.68 10.64 7.17
N HIS A 17 -10.03 9.59 6.44
CA HIS A 17 -10.85 8.51 6.98
C HIS A 17 -9.95 7.70 7.91
N TRP A 18 -9.78 8.21 9.13
CA TRP A 18 -9.15 7.48 10.23
C TRP A 18 -10.21 6.67 10.97
N LEU A 19 -9.77 5.54 11.53
CA LEU A 19 -10.54 4.44 12.10
C LEU A 19 -11.77 4.81 12.94
N THR A 20 -12.77 3.92 12.91
CA THR A 20 -13.75 3.81 13.98
C THR A 20 -13.24 2.90 15.11
N PRO A 21 -13.73 3.01 16.35
CA PRO A 21 -13.45 2.04 17.42
C PRO A 21 -13.78 0.58 17.05
N GLN A 22 -14.74 0.39 16.13
CA GLN A 22 -15.17 -0.93 15.64
C GLN A 22 -14.07 -1.60 14.81
N ASP A 23 -13.35 -0.83 13.98
CA ASP A 23 -12.23 -1.35 13.19
C ASP A 23 -11.09 -1.86 14.07
N LYS A 24 -10.82 -1.19 15.20
CA LYS A 24 -9.79 -1.64 16.16
C LYS A 24 -10.13 -3.01 16.75
N GLN A 25 -11.39 -3.20 17.14
CA GLN A 25 -11.85 -4.47 17.71
C GLN A 25 -11.77 -5.60 16.68
N LEU A 26 -12.20 -5.31 15.44
CA LEU A 26 -12.13 -6.24 14.32
C LEU A 26 -10.72 -6.80 14.10
N MET A 27 -9.68 -5.96 14.14
CA MET A 27 -8.29 -6.41 13.93
C MET A 27 -7.81 -7.35 15.04
N ARG A 28 -8.11 -7.01 16.30
CA ARG A 28 -7.73 -7.86 17.43
C ARG A 28 -8.44 -9.20 17.35
N ASP A 29 -9.74 -9.20 17.09
CA ASP A 29 -10.55 -10.42 17.01
C ASP A 29 -10.08 -11.31 15.85
N LEU A 30 -9.81 -10.72 14.68
CA LEU A 30 -9.27 -11.45 13.54
C LEU A 30 -7.93 -12.13 13.89
N ARG A 31 -6.99 -11.40 14.51
CA ARG A 31 -5.71 -11.97 14.93
C ARG A 31 -5.90 -13.14 15.90
N TYR A 32 -6.82 -13.01 16.86
CA TYR A 32 -7.14 -14.10 17.81
C TYR A 32 -7.78 -15.31 17.13
N ILE A 33 -8.70 -15.10 16.19
CA ILE A 33 -9.34 -16.17 15.41
C ILE A 33 -8.30 -16.93 14.58
N LEU A 34 -7.36 -16.21 13.96
CA LEU A 34 -6.27 -16.80 13.19
C LEU A 34 -5.19 -17.45 14.07
N ARG A 35 -5.24 -17.23 15.39
CA ARG A 35 -4.25 -17.71 16.38
C ARG A 35 -2.82 -17.25 16.09
N GLU A 36 -2.70 -16.05 15.57
CA GLU A 36 -1.42 -15.47 15.18
C GLU A 36 -0.88 -14.53 16.24
N ASN A 37 0.44 -14.50 16.34
CA ASN A 37 1.10 -13.43 17.10
C ASN A 37 1.08 -12.11 16.30
N GLN A 38 1.44 -11.00 16.94
CA GLN A 38 1.44 -9.68 16.28
C GLN A 38 2.36 -9.66 15.05
N THR A 39 3.53 -10.28 15.14
CA THR A 39 4.49 -10.30 14.03
C THR A 39 3.92 -11.00 12.81
N GLU A 40 3.35 -12.19 12.98
CA GLU A 40 2.73 -12.97 11.89
C GLU A 40 1.59 -12.19 11.25
N PHE A 41 0.65 -11.71 12.06
CA PHE A 41 -0.53 -11.01 11.57
C PHE A 41 -0.19 -9.72 10.83
N TRP A 42 0.67 -8.87 11.40
CA TRP A 42 0.99 -7.57 10.82
C TRP A 42 1.95 -7.69 9.63
N ASN A 43 2.90 -8.63 9.65
CA ASN A 43 3.80 -8.85 8.53
C ASN A 43 3.05 -9.24 7.25
N ARG A 44 1.95 -10.00 7.36
CA ARG A 44 1.07 -10.34 6.23
C ARG A 44 0.71 -9.09 5.42
N PHE A 45 0.34 -8.00 6.09
CA PHE A 45 -0.09 -6.74 5.48
C PHE A 45 1.05 -5.73 5.29
N GLY A 46 2.31 -6.18 5.37
CA GLY A 46 3.48 -5.31 5.18
C GLY A 46 3.73 -4.35 6.34
N VAL A 47 3.15 -4.61 7.51
CA VAL A 47 3.29 -3.78 8.71
C VAL A 47 4.29 -4.43 9.67
N THR A 48 5.25 -3.65 10.17
CA THR A 48 6.19 -4.15 11.20
C THR A 48 5.47 -4.41 12.52
N GLN A 49 5.98 -5.35 13.33
CA GLN A 49 5.41 -5.65 14.65
C GLN A 49 5.28 -4.40 15.55
N SER A 50 6.28 -3.52 15.54
CA SER A 50 6.26 -2.29 16.35
C SER A 50 5.15 -1.31 15.94
N SER A 51 4.88 -1.19 14.64
CA SER A 51 3.74 -0.42 14.11
C SER A 51 2.41 -1.09 14.41
N GLY A 52 2.33 -2.41 14.24
CA GLY A 52 1.15 -3.21 14.59
C GLY A 52 0.75 -3.09 16.07
N SER A 53 1.73 -3.12 16.97
CA SER A 53 1.52 -2.89 18.40
C SER A 53 0.94 -1.50 18.70
N ARG A 54 1.33 -0.47 17.93
CA ARG A 54 0.76 0.88 18.07
C ARG A 54 -0.69 0.91 17.61
N PHE A 55 -1.00 0.25 16.51
CA PHE A 55 -2.37 0.12 15.99
C PHE A 55 -3.29 -0.58 17.00
N GLU A 56 -2.86 -1.69 17.59
CA GLU A 56 -3.64 -2.41 18.62
C GLU A 56 -3.86 -1.58 19.90
N ARG A 57 -2.99 -0.58 20.15
CA ARG A 57 -3.10 0.37 21.27
C ARG A 57 -3.90 1.63 20.95
N GLY A 58 -4.34 1.81 19.71
CA GLY A 58 -5.23 2.91 19.32
C GLY A 58 -4.58 3.99 18.46
N MET A 59 -3.37 3.79 17.95
CA MET A 59 -2.86 4.65 16.88
C MET A 59 -3.68 4.44 15.60
N PRO A 60 -3.88 5.49 14.78
CA PRO A 60 -4.58 5.37 13.51
C PRO A 60 -3.87 4.36 12.59
N ILE A 61 -4.61 3.41 12.05
CA ILE A 61 -4.13 2.53 10.97
C ILE A 61 -4.26 3.32 9.65
N PRO A 62 -3.22 3.37 8.81
CA PRO A 62 -3.32 3.96 7.48
C PRO A 62 -4.42 3.30 6.64
N LEU A 63 -5.21 4.10 5.93
CA LEU A 63 -6.32 3.61 5.10
C LEU A 63 -5.93 2.44 4.15
N PRO A 64 -4.76 2.45 3.47
CA PRO A 64 -4.37 1.31 2.62
C PRO A 64 -4.27 -0.01 3.37
N VAL A 65 -3.74 0.00 4.60
CA VAL A 65 -3.62 -1.20 5.45
C VAL A 65 -5.02 -1.67 5.85
N LEU A 66 -5.91 -0.76 6.25
CA LEU A 66 -7.29 -1.09 6.61
C LEU A 66 -8.05 -1.72 5.45
N LEU A 67 -7.91 -1.17 4.24
CA LEU A 67 -8.54 -1.72 3.03
C LEU A 67 -8.04 -3.14 2.75
N LEU A 68 -6.73 -3.39 2.83
CA LEU A 68 -6.18 -4.73 2.63
C LEU A 68 -6.74 -5.74 3.64
N ILE A 69 -6.86 -5.36 4.92
CA ILE A 69 -7.41 -6.27 5.93
C ILE A 69 -8.91 -6.53 5.68
N ARG A 70 -9.68 -5.52 5.29
CA ARG A 70 -11.09 -5.70 4.92
C ARG A 70 -11.25 -6.61 3.70
N LEU A 71 -10.42 -6.44 2.66
CA LEU A 71 -10.43 -7.32 1.48
C LEU A 71 -10.08 -8.76 1.84
N TYR A 72 -9.13 -8.96 2.75
CA TYR A 72 -8.77 -10.28 3.28
C TYR A 72 -9.94 -10.93 4.04
N LEU A 73 -10.62 -10.17 4.91
CA LEU A 73 -11.81 -10.63 5.63
C LEU A 73 -12.97 -11.01 4.70
N LEU A 74 -13.19 -10.21 3.65
CA LEU A 74 -14.19 -10.47 2.62
C LEU A 74 -13.79 -11.60 1.66
N ARG A 75 -12.63 -12.22 1.84
CA ARG A 75 -12.07 -13.27 0.97
C ARG A 75 -11.88 -12.83 -0.49
N VAL A 76 -11.75 -11.53 -0.72
CA VAL A 76 -11.38 -10.97 -2.03
C VAL A 76 -9.87 -11.13 -2.27
N VAL A 77 -9.09 -11.10 -1.20
CA VAL A 77 -7.63 -11.28 -1.20
C VAL A 77 -7.27 -12.43 -0.26
N SER A 78 -6.42 -13.33 -0.71
CA SER A 78 -5.88 -14.47 0.05
C SER A 78 -4.41 -14.29 0.43
N ASP A 79 -3.86 -15.21 1.23
CA ASP A 79 -2.43 -15.24 1.52
C ASP A 79 -1.57 -15.38 0.25
N ALA A 80 -2.05 -16.13 -0.75
CA ALA A 80 -1.36 -16.31 -2.02
C ALA A 80 -1.30 -15.00 -2.81
N ASP A 81 -2.39 -14.23 -2.85
CA ASP A 81 -2.45 -12.93 -3.52
C ASP A 81 -1.49 -11.93 -2.85
N LEU A 82 -1.44 -11.92 -1.52
CA LEU A 82 -0.52 -11.07 -0.76
C LEU A 82 0.95 -11.47 -0.95
N ALA A 83 1.23 -12.78 -1.04
CA ALA A 83 2.57 -13.28 -1.34
C ALA A 83 3.01 -12.87 -2.75
N GLN A 84 2.13 -13.00 -3.75
CA GLN A 84 2.38 -12.60 -5.13
C GLN A 84 2.62 -11.08 -5.23
N ALA A 85 1.81 -10.26 -4.55
CA ALA A 85 1.95 -8.80 -4.56
C ALA A 85 3.27 -8.30 -3.93
N ARG A 86 3.93 -9.14 -3.11
CA ARG A 86 5.21 -8.81 -2.48
C ARG A 86 6.40 -9.08 -3.39
N VAL A 87 6.24 -9.96 -4.38
CA VAL A 87 7.28 -10.20 -5.39
C VAL A 87 7.37 -8.92 -6.22
N PRO A 88 8.53 -8.23 -6.24
CA PRO A 88 8.68 -7.09 -7.14
C PRO A 88 8.41 -7.58 -8.56
N ALA A 89 7.60 -6.84 -9.32
CA ALA A 89 7.38 -7.16 -10.73
C ALA A 89 8.74 -7.42 -11.37
N PRO A 90 8.91 -8.51 -12.16
CA PRO A 90 10.19 -8.77 -12.80
C PRO A 90 10.58 -7.49 -13.52
N ALA A 91 11.81 -7.02 -13.26
CA ALA A 91 12.35 -5.88 -14.00
C ALA A 91 12.08 -6.16 -15.48
N PRO A 92 11.63 -5.16 -16.27
CA PRO A 92 11.46 -5.37 -17.70
C PRO A 92 12.78 -5.99 -18.18
N ALA A 93 12.68 -7.16 -18.82
CA ALA A 93 13.87 -7.89 -19.26
C ALA A 93 14.78 -6.87 -19.96
N PRO A 94 16.09 -6.80 -19.62
CA PRO A 94 16.99 -5.94 -20.38
C PRO A 94 16.80 -6.31 -21.85
N PRO A 95 16.71 -5.34 -22.77
CA PRO A 95 16.48 -5.64 -24.17
C PRO A 95 17.48 -6.70 -24.61
N HIS A 96 16.98 -7.93 -24.84
CA HIS A 96 17.76 -9.02 -25.38
C HIS A 96 17.95 -8.73 -26.86
N ASP A 97 18.76 -7.73 -27.19
CA ASP A 97 19.29 -7.54 -28.52
C ASP A 97 20.60 -6.76 -28.40
N GLY A 98 21.64 -7.49 -28.02
CA GLY A 98 22.95 -7.31 -28.64
C GLY A 98 22.94 -7.76 -30.10
N GLY A 99 21.99 -7.26 -30.91
CA GLY A 99 22.07 -7.30 -32.36
C GLY A 99 23.18 -6.36 -32.81
N PRO A 100 24.00 -6.73 -33.82
CA PRO A 100 25.36 -6.22 -33.93
C PRO A 100 25.38 -4.71 -34.18
N LEU A 101 26.34 -4.06 -33.52
CA LEU A 101 26.89 -2.72 -33.80
C LEU A 101 27.45 -2.64 -35.24
N HIS A 102 26.62 -2.91 -36.25
CA HIS A 102 26.98 -2.80 -37.66
C HIS A 102 26.04 -1.87 -38.44
N ALA A 103 24.84 -1.56 -37.93
CA ALA A 103 23.87 -0.70 -38.61
C ALA A 103 24.15 0.81 -38.52
N LEU A 104 25.21 1.23 -37.81
CA LEU A 104 25.66 2.63 -37.73
C LEU A 104 27.05 2.83 -38.35
N ARG A 105 27.37 2.05 -39.40
CA ARG A 105 28.63 2.22 -40.16
C ARG A 105 28.45 2.41 -41.68
N ASP A 106 27.22 2.30 -42.19
CA ASP A 106 26.94 2.43 -43.64
C ASP A 106 26.24 3.74 -44.04
N ALA A 107 26.05 4.69 -43.13
CA ALA A 107 25.37 5.97 -43.42
C ALA A 107 26.31 7.17 -43.68
N VAL A 108 27.63 6.96 -43.76
CA VAL A 108 28.56 8.02 -44.18
C VAL A 108 29.62 7.42 -45.11
N SER A 109 29.31 7.44 -46.40
CA SER A 109 30.31 7.56 -47.47
C SER A 109 29.81 8.61 -48.46
N PRO A 110 30.64 9.61 -48.84
CA PRO A 110 30.19 10.78 -49.59
C PRO A 110 30.15 10.47 -51.09
N ALA A 111 29.03 10.79 -51.74
CA ALA A 111 28.98 11.03 -53.17
C ALA A 111 28.53 12.48 -53.36
N GLY A 112 29.48 13.34 -53.73
CA GLY A 112 29.33 14.78 -53.94
C GLY A 112 30.70 15.42 -53.99
#